data_AF-A0AAW9BT36-F1
#
_entry.id   AF-A0AAW9BT36-F1
#
_cell.length_a   1.000
_cell.length_b   1.000
_cell.length_c   1.000
_cell.angle_alpha   90.00
_cell.angle_beta   90.00
_cell.angle_gamma   90.00
#
_symmetry.space_group_name_H-M   'P 1'
#
loop_
_entity.id
_entity.type
_entity.pdbx_description
1 polymer ?
#
loop_
_entity_poly.entity_id
_entity_poly.type
_entity_poly.pdbx_seq_one_letter_code
_entity_poly.pdbx_strand_id
1 'polypeptide(L)'
;MEYRVDLVVLSEQKQNCRFGLTFHNLSDQDLHNWSLIFAFDRYILPDSISNGQLKQIGSYCTLKPEGLVLAANHHFYCEFSIGSNPFRYYSDGFNEALVNFEVNGNLQRAQVDVTPIVLASPYRERSEIPSSLTHAQPLLPKPNHIEVSDHCFSFNHQAGVAVYSNLANSAKEWLLEELKRIHQFEFASDNGSQIIFKGNPTLDEGAYKLKVAEESIKIEAGSSSGFTHACATLLQLI
;
A
#
# COMPACT_ATOMS: atom_id res chain seq x y z
N MET A 1 18.25 -0.96 22.42
CA MET A 1 17.29 0.10 22.12
C MET A 1 17.55 1.21 23.11
N GLU A 2 18.34 2.20 22.71
CA GLU A 2 18.92 3.22 23.62
C GLU A 2 18.10 4.50 23.70
N TYR A 3 17.26 4.78 22.69
CA TYR A 3 16.48 6.01 22.60
C TYR A 3 15.06 5.68 22.18
N ARG A 4 14.08 6.25 22.89
CA ARG A 4 12.65 6.04 22.61
C ARG A 4 11.91 7.36 22.67
N VAL A 5 10.90 7.54 21.82
CA VAL A 5 9.96 8.65 21.93
C VAL A 5 8.53 8.13 22.05
N ASP A 6 7.83 8.65 23.05
CA ASP A 6 6.43 8.35 23.32
C ASP A 6 5.59 9.59 23.01
N LEU A 7 4.52 9.42 22.22
CA LEU A 7 3.57 10.46 21.88
C LEU A 7 2.18 10.11 22.44
N VAL A 8 1.55 11.05 23.12
CA VAL A 8 0.25 10.84 23.78
C VAL A 8 -0.67 11.99 23.45
N VAL A 9 -1.93 11.68 23.09
CA VAL A 9 -2.98 12.69 23.01
C VAL A 9 -3.43 13.07 24.43
N LEU A 10 -3.21 14.32 24.83
CA LEU A 10 -3.54 14.82 26.18
C LEU A 10 -4.96 15.37 26.25
N SER A 11 -5.40 16.07 25.20
CA SER A 11 -6.75 16.64 25.14
C SER A 11 -7.16 16.94 23.71
N GLU A 12 -8.45 16.76 23.42
CA GLU A 12 -9.07 17.03 22.13
C GLU A 12 -10.22 18.01 22.31
N GLN A 13 -10.19 19.10 21.56
CA GLN A 13 -11.24 20.12 21.46
C GLN A 13 -11.55 20.39 19.99
N LYS A 14 -12.59 21.18 19.73
CA LYS A 14 -12.98 21.53 18.36
C LYS A 14 -11.81 22.22 17.63
N GLN A 15 -11.26 21.54 16.63
CA GLN A 15 -10.10 22.00 15.84
C GLN A 15 -8.83 22.25 16.67
N ASN A 16 -8.66 21.60 17.82
CA ASN A 16 -7.44 21.72 18.63
C ASN A 16 -7.15 20.38 19.33
N CYS A 17 -5.99 19.82 19.06
CA CYS A 17 -5.49 18.65 19.79
C CYS A 17 -4.16 19.00 20.44
N ARG A 18 -4.02 18.66 21.73
CA ARG A 18 -2.78 18.85 22.51
C ARG A 18 -2.13 17.50 22.76
N PHE A 19 -0.80 17.46 22.59
CA PHE A 19 0.01 16.26 22.69
C PHE A 19 1.10 16.42 23.73
N GLY A 20 1.46 15.30 24.36
CA GLY A 20 2.63 15.15 25.20
C GLY A 20 3.64 14.28 24.48
N LEU A 21 4.86 14.79 24.33
CA LEU A 21 6.02 14.10 23.79
C LEU A 21 6.98 13.82 24.94
N THR A 22 7.33 12.54 25.13
CA THR A 22 8.35 12.12 26.09
C THR A 22 9.49 11.43 25.35
N PHE A 23 10.67 12.03 25.35
CA PHE A 23 11.87 11.45 24.79
C PHE A 23 12.73 10.83 25.89
N HIS A 24 13.01 9.54 25.80
CA HIS A 24 13.77 8.78 26.78
C HIS A 24 15.19 8.54 26.28
N ASN A 25 16.16 8.91 27.12
CA ASN A 25 17.53 8.42 27.02
C ASN A 25 17.63 7.18 27.92
N LEU A 26 17.59 5.99 27.30
CA LEU A 26 17.70 4.69 27.97
C LEU A 26 19.14 4.16 27.94
N SER A 27 20.09 4.96 27.44
CA SER A 27 21.51 4.63 27.44
C SER A 27 22.15 4.95 28.79
N ASP A 28 23.37 4.44 28.97
CA ASP A 28 24.24 4.75 30.10
C ASP A 28 25.09 6.02 29.89
N GLN A 29 24.81 6.83 28.85
CA GLN A 29 25.55 8.04 28.52
C GLN A 29 24.67 9.28 28.52
N ASP A 30 25.22 10.39 28.99
CA ASP A 30 24.57 11.70 28.91
C ASP A 30 24.58 12.21 27.47
N LEU A 31 23.44 12.75 27.02
CA LEU A 31 23.32 13.39 25.72
C LEU A 31 23.59 14.87 25.84
N HIS A 32 24.71 15.33 25.24
CA HIS A 32 25.08 16.74 25.18
C HIS A 32 24.67 17.36 23.84
N ASN A 33 24.27 18.63 23.86
CA ASN A 33 23.92 19.43 22.68
C ASN A 33 22.96 18.71 21.72
N TRP A 34 22.00 17.99 22.28
CA TRP A 34 21.17 17.06 21.53
C TRP A 34 19.94 17.74 20.90
N SER A 35 19.38 17.09 19.88
CA SER A 35 18.13 17.49 19.24
C SER A 35 17.39 16.27 18.72
N LEU A 36 16.08 16.26 18.91
CA LEU A 36 15.20 15.24 18.37
C LEU A 36 14.70 15.66 16.99
N ILE A 37 14.78 14.75 16.04
CA ILE A 37 14.23 14.90 14.70
C ILE A 37 13.15 13.86 14.53
N PHE A 38 12.01 14.24 13.96
CA PHE A 38 10.92 13.31 13.69
C PHE A 38 10.11 13.72 12.47
N ALA A 39 9.43 12.75 11.87
CA ALA A 39 8.52 12.97 10.75
C ALA A 39 7.08 13.04 11.26
N PHE A 40 6.40 14.18 11.02
CA PHE A 40 5.03 14.42 11.44
C PHE A 40 4.24 15.24 10.41
N ASP A 41 3.16 14.67 9.89
CA ASP A 41 2.42 15.22 8.74
C ASP A 41 1.40 16.31 9.12
N ARG A 42 1.38 16.74 10.39
CA ARG A 42 0.51 17.84 10.86
C ARG A 42 1.33 19.07 11.21
N TYR A 43 0.74 20.23 10.94
CA TYR A 43 1.32 21.51 11.31
C TYR A 43 1.26 21.71 12.83
N ILE A 44 2.42 21.77 13.47
CA ILE A 44 2.56 22.09 14.90
C ILE A 44 2.47 23.60 15.06
N LEU A 45 1.58 24.06 15.95
CA LEU A 45 1.44 25.48 16.25
C LEU A 45 2.70 25.97 16.99
N PRO A 46 3.52 26.87 16.42
CA PRO A 46 4.80 27.26 17.03
C PRO A 46 4.65 27.83 18.45
N ASP A 47 3.62 28.63 18.68
CA ASP A 47 3.36 29.27 19.99
C ASP A 47 2.79 28.30 21.04
N SER A 48 2.57 27.03 20.69
CA SER A 48 2.03 26.01 21.60
C SER A 48 3.09 25.11 22.23
N ILE A 49 4.35 25.25 21.84
CA ILE A 49 5.46 24.43 22.32
C ILE A 49 5.78 24.82 23.76
N SER A 50 5.71 23.87 24.68
CA SER A 50 5.89 24.18 26.12
C SER A 50 7.34 24.20 26.58
N ASN A 51 8.23 23.46 25.91
CA ASN A 51 9.64 23.34 26.31
C ASN A 51 10.51 23.12 25.08
N GLY A 52 11.38 24.10 24.79
CA GLY A 52 12.32 24.04 23.67
C GLY A 52 11.86 24.77 22.41
N GLN A 53 12.63 24.62 21.34
CA GLN A 53 12.39 25.24 20.05
C GLN A 53 12.17 24.19 18.98
N LEU A 54 11.03 24.26 18.30
CA LEU A 54 10.71 23.36 17.19
C LEU A 54 10.76 24.11 15.85
N LYS A 55 11.46 23.52 14.89
CA LYS A 55 11.43 23.95 13.49
C LYS A 55 10.76 22.86 12.65
N GLN A 56 9.81 23.25 11.81
CA GLN A 56 9.11 22.34 10.92
C GLN A 56 9.25 22.80 9.46
N ILE A 57 9.62 21.89 8.56
CA ILE A 57 9.64 22.09 7.10
C ILE A 57 8.93 20.90 6.46
N GLY A 58 7.68 21.10 6.03
CA GLY A 58 6.82 19.97 5.63
C GLY A 58 6.60 19.03 6.82
N SER A 59 6.86 17.73 6.63
CA SER A 59 6.79 16.75 7.71
C SER A 59 8.05 16.68 8.57
N TYR A 60 9.15 17.32 8.16
CA TYR A 60 10.42 17.26 8.87
C TYR A 60 10.42 18.22 10.07
N CYS A 61 10.37 17.67 11.28
CA CYS A 61 10.41 18.40 12.53
C CYS A 61 11.77 18.23 13.22
N THR A 62 12.31 19.32 13.78
CA THR A 62 13.48 19.30 14.66
C THR A 62 13.16 20.04 15.94
N LEU A 63 13.17 19.32 17.06
CA LEU A 63 12.98 19.85 18.41
C LEU A 63 14.32 19.94 19.12
N LYS A 64 14.68 21.16 19.53
CA LYS A 64 15.85 21.44 20.36
C LYS A 64 15.38 21.75 21.79
N PRO A 65 15.87 21.05 22.81
CA PRO A 65 15.54 21.36 24.21
C PRO A 65 16.14 22.71 24.62
N GLU A 66 15.61 23.33 25.69
CA GLU A 66 16.24 24.51 26.31
C GLU A 66 17.53 24.15 27.06
N GLY A 67 17.55 22.97 27.69
CA GLY A 67 18.72 22.45 28.40
C GLY A 67 19.74 21.81 27.46
N LEU A 68 21.02 21.97 27.76
CA LEU A 68 22.12 21.45 26.92
C LEU A 68 22.44 19.97 27.16
N VAL A 69 21.92 19.37 28.24
CA VAL A 69 22.24 17.99 28.63
C VAL A 69 20.99 17.23 29.03
N LEU A 70 20.81 16.02 28.50
CA LEU A 70 19.86 15.03 28.99
C LEU A 70 20.65 13.86 29.59
N ALA A 71 20.58 13.69 30.90
CA ALA A 71 21.32 12.65 31.62
C ALA A 71 20.95 11.23 31.14
N ALA A 72 21.87 10.29 31.34
CA ALA A 72 21.64 8.86 31.19
C ALA A 72 20.41 8.42 32.01
N ASN A 73 19.63 7.47 31.47
CA ASN A 73 18.42 6.94 32.10
C ASN A 73 17.35 8.00 32.49
N HIS A 74 17.39 9.19 31.89
CA HIS A 74 16.40 10.26 32.09
C HIS A 74 15.54 10.49 30.84
N HIS A 75 14.57 11.39 30.97
CA HIS A 75 13.69 11.78 29.87
C HIS A 75 13.53 13.29 29.77
N PHE A 76 13.18 13.73 28.57
CA PHE A 76 12.77 15.08 28.25
C PHE A 76 11.27 15.08 27.91
N TYR A 77 10.55 16.10 28.39
CA TYR A 77 9.12 16.26 28.14
C TYR A 77 8.83 17.60 27.48
N CYS A 78 8.00 17.57 26.44
CA CYS A 78 7.48 18.73 25.72
C CYS A 78 6.02 18.51 25.35
N GLU A 79 5.23 19.57 25.41
CA GLU A 79 3.88 19.60 24.86
C GLU A 79 3.83 20.46 23.62
N PHE A 80 2.90 20.16 22.73
CA PHE A 80 2.54 21.01 21.60
C PHE A 80 1.09 20.78 21.20
N SER A 81 0.54 21.68 20.40
CA SER A 81 -0.82 21.60 19.89
C SER A 81 -0.86 21.72 18.36
N ILE A 82 -1.91 21.17 17.75
CA ILE A 82 -2.19 21.29 16.32
C ILE A 82 -3.63 21.72 16.10
N GLY A 83 -3.88 22.40 14.97
CA GLY A 83 -5.23 22.63 14.47
C GLY A 83 -5.76 21.41 13.72
N SER A 84 -6.36 20.45 14.43
CA SER A 84 -6.92 19.25 13.80
C SER A 84 -8.10 18.65 14.56
N ASN A 85 -8.83 17.79 13.87
CA ASN A 85 -9.77 16.87 14.48
C ASN A 85 -9.00 15.76 15.24
N PRO A 86 -9.68 15.01 16.13
CA PRO A 86 -9.09 13.88 16.85
C PRO A 86 -8.37 12.88 15.95
N PHE A 87 -7.21 12.41 16.41
CA PHE A 87 -6.47 11.35 15.74
C PHE A 87 -7.20 10.01 15.92
N ARG A 88 -7.24 9.22 14.85
CA ARG A 88 -8.02 7.96 14.83
C ARG A 88 -7.16 6.75 14.55
N TYR A 89 -5.95 6.95 14.02
CA TYR A 89 -5.07 5.89 13.57
C TYR A 89 -3.67 6.07 14.15
N TYR A 90 -2.95 4.97 14.35
CA TYR A 90 -1.55 5.03 14.77
C TYR A 90 -0.66 5.72 13.74
N SER A 91 -1.03 5.66 12.45
CA SER A 91 -0.37 6.37 11.36
C SER A 91 -0.50 7.89 11.44
N ASP A 92 -1.39 8.43 12.29
CA ASP A 92 -1.41 9.87 12.57
C ASP A 92 -0.26 10.29 13.52
N GLY A 93 0.42 9.34 14.18
CA GLY A 93 1.58 9.59 15.05
C GLY A 93 2.85 9.97 14.28
N PHE A 94 4.01 9.85 14.92
CA PHE A 94 5.29 10.03 14.23
C PHE A 94 5.58 8.81 13.35
N ASN A 95 6.05 9.05 12.13
CA ASN A 95 6.43 7.96 11.23
C ASN A 95 7.79 7.38 11.63
N GLU A 96 8.74 8.27 11.94
CA GLU A 96 10.12 7.95 12.28
C GLU A 96 10.69 9.03 13.21
N ALA A 97 11.74 8.66 13.98
CA ALA A 97 12.50 9.60 14.80
C ALA A 97 14.00 9.27 14.84
N LEU A 98 14.80 10.32 15.01
CA LEU A 98 16.26 10.30 15.10
C LEU A 98 16.70 11.28 16.19
N VAL A 99 17.82 11.00 16.85
CA VAL A 99 18.46 11.95 17.76
C VAL A 99 19.84 12.30 17.24
N ASN A 100 20.14 13.59 17.15
CA ASN A 100 21.51 14.08 17.00
C ASN A 100 22.02 14.51 18.37
N PHE A 101 23.27 14.20 18.69
CA PHE A 101 23.93 14.57 19.94
C PHE A 101 25.44 14.64 19.75
N GLU A 102 26.16 15.23 20.71
CA GLU A 102 27.60 15.39 20.65
C GLU A 102 28.33 14.41 21.57
N VAL A 103 29.36 13.75 21.04
CA VAL A 103 30.28 12.90 21.81
C VAL A 103 31.71 13.35 21.50
N ASN A 104 32.42 13.84 22.51
CA ASN A 104 33.81 14.31 22.40
C ASN A 104 34.03 15.34 21.26
N GLY A 105 33.16 16.33 21.09
CA GLY A 105 33.27 17.32 20.02
C GLY A 105 32.67 16.91 18.68
N ASN A 106 32.26 15.64 18.53
CA ASN A 106 31.78 15.10 17.26
C ASN A 106 30.28 14.87 17.28
N LEU A 107 29.60 15.31 16.22
CA LEU A 107 28.17 15.06 16.02
C LEU A 107 27.94 13.59 15.72
N GLN A 108 27.12 12.95 16.55
CA GLN A 108 26.61 11.59 16.39
C GLN A 108 25.12 11.63 16.07
N ARG A 109 24.63 10.54 15.48
CA ARG A 109 23.22 10.33 15.19
C ARG A 109 22.83 8.90 15.51
N ALA A 110 21.69 8.74 16.15
CA ALA A 110 21.08 7.44 16.41
C ALA A 110 19.61 7.42 16.00
N GLN A 111 19.12 6.23 15.67
CA GLN A 111 17.70 5.97 15.52
C GLN A 111 17.00 6.01 16.88
N VAL A 112 15.77 6.49 16.88
CA VAL A 112 14.90 6.56 18.05
C VAL A 112 13.70 5.67 17.80
N ASP A 113 13.42 4.77 18.74
CA ASP A 113 12.24 3.92 18.67
C ASP A 113 10.99 4.78 18.89
N VAL A 114 10.05 4.74 17.94
CA VAL A 114 8.79 5.47 18.01
C VAL A 114 7.72 4.54 18.57
N THR A 115 7.26 4.83 19.78
CA THR A 115 6.11 4.12 20.35
C THR A 115 4.83 4.54 19.61
N PRO A 116 3.94 3.60 19.24
CA PRO A 116 2.65 3.95 18.66
C PRO A 116 1.91 4.95 19.54
N ILE A 117 1.40 6.02 18.91
CA ILE A 117 0.72 7.09 19.63
C ILE A 117 -0.41 6.55 20.51
N VAL A 118 -0.48 7.03 21.75
CA VAL A 118 -1.62 6.75 22.64
C VAL A 118 -2.80 7.64 22.22
N LEU A 119 -3.73 7.04 21.49
CA LEU A 119 -4.94 7.71 20.98
C LEU A 119 -5.99 7.90 22.08
N ALA A 120 -6.59 9.09 22.16
CA ALA A 120 -7.71 9.35 23.07
C ALA A 120 -9.05 8.84 22.53
N SER A 121 -9.27 8.97 21.21
CA SER A 121 -10.57 8.72 20.59
C SER A 121 -10.49 7.80 19.35
N PRO A 122 -10.04 6.54 19.45
CA PRO A 122 -10.11 5.62 18.31
C PRO A 122 -11.57 5.31 17.92
N TYR A 123 -11.82 4.97 16.65
CA TYR A 123 -13.14 4.50 16.25
C TYR A 123 -13.49 3.19 16.96
N ARG A 124 -14.74 3.08 17.44
CA ARG A 124 -15.30 1.82 17.95
C ARG A 124 -15.95 1.00 16.85
N GLU A 125 -16.52 1.68 15.85
CA GLU A 125 -17.13 1.07 14.69
C GLU A 125 -16.09 0.26 13.91
N ARG A 126 -16.55 -0.86 13.35
CA ARG A 126 -15.76 -1.73 12.47
C ARG A 126 -16.62 -1.98 11.24
N SER A 127 -16.01 -1.86 10.06
CA SER A 127 -16.66 -2.37 8.85
C SER A 127 -16.70 -3.89 8.93
N GLU A 128 -17.87 -4.46 8.72
CA GLU A 128 -18.07 -5.90 8.65
C GLU A 128 -18.25 -6.30 7.19
N ILE A 129 -17.49 -7.30 6.75
CA ILE A 129 -17.69 -7.94 5.45
C ILE A 129 -18.46 -9.23 5.73
N PRO A 130 -19.70 -9.39 5.23
CA PRO A 130 -20.47 -10.61 5.47
C PRO A 130 -19.75 -11.82 4.85
N SER A 131 -19.94 -13.00 5.44
CA SER A 131 -19.44 -14.23 4.85
C SER A 131 -20.00 -14.42 3.44
N SER A 132 -19.12 -14.66 2.47
CA SER A 132 -19.48 -14.83 1.06
C SER A 132 -19.06 -16.21 0.58
N LEU A 133 -19.88 -16.81 -0.25
CA LEU A 133 -19.49 -18.00 -1.01
C LEU A 133 -18.49 -17.60 -2.09
N THR A 134 -17.58 -18.52 -2.44
CA THR A 134 -16.73 -18.37 -3.61
C THR A 134 -17.57 -18.52 -4.87
N HIS A 135 -17.59 -17.48 -5.70
CA HIS A 135 -18.28 -17.53 -7.00
C HIS A 135 -17.48 -18.41 -7.97
N ALA A 136 -18.16 -19.32 -8.69
CA ALA A 136 -17.50 -20.28 -9.59
C ALA A 136 -16.69 -19.61 -10.71
N GLN A 137 -17.06 -18.39 -11.11
CA GLN A 137 -16.29 -17.54 -12.02
C GLN A 137 -15.91 -16.22 -11.31
N PRO A 138 -14.73 -16.12 -10.68
CA PRO A 138 -14.33 -14.97 -9.86
C PRO A 138 -13.86 -13.77 -10.72
N LEU A 139 -14.72 -13.31 -11.63
CA LEU A 139 -14.38 -12.31 -12.65
C LEU A 139 -14.50 -10.88 -12.11
N LEU A 140 -13.40 -10.12 -12.20
CA LEU A 140 -13.24 -8.74 -11.76
C LEU A 140 -12.50 -7.93 -12.85
N PRO A 141 -13.18 -6.99 -13.54
CA PRO A 141 -14.60 -6.64 -13.40
C PRO A 141 -15.54 -7.75 -13.91
N LYS A 142 -16.79 -7.76 -13.42
CA LYS A 142 -17.84 -8.66 -13.91
C LYS A 142 -18.16 -8.33 -15.38
N PRO A 143 -18.11 -9.30 -16.32
CA PRO A 143 -18.54 -9.06 -17.69
C PRO A 143 -20.00 -8.60 -17.75
N ASN A 144 -20.30 -7.64 -18.62
CA ASN A 144 -21.66 -7.11 -18.80
C ASN A 144 -22.67 -8.18 -19.24
N HIS A 145 -22.20 -9.24 -19.88
CA HIS A 145 -23.00 -10.40 -20.24
C HIS A 145 -22.14 -11.67 -20.16
N ILE A 146 -22.65 -12.70 -19.47
CA ILE A 146 -22.02 -14.01 -19.34
C ILE A 146 -23.12 -15.06 -19.21
N GLU A 147 -23.00 -16.13 -19.99
CA GLU A 147 -23.82 -17.34 -19.90
C GLU A 147 -22.89 -18.51 -19.58
N VAL A 148 -23.29 -19.35 -18.63
CA VAL A 148 -22.47 -20.45 -18.13
C VAL A 148 -23.18 -21.77 -18.39
N SER A 149 -22.43 -22.77 -18.83
CA SER A 149 -22.87 -24.16 -18.99
C SER A 149 -22.27 -25.03 -17.90
N ASP A 150 -22.90 -26.18 -17.62
CA ASP A 150 -22.38 -27.17 -16.67
C ASP A 150 -21.15 -27.93 -17.20
N HIS A 151 -20.86 -27.82 -18.50
CA HIS A 151 -19.67 -28.42 -19.11
C HIS A 151 -18.43 -27.54 -18.90
N CYS A 152 -17.27 -28.19 -18.74
CA CYS A 152 -15.98 -27.52 -18.63
C CYS A 152 -15.04 -27.95 -19.77
N PHE A 153 -14.12 -27.05 -20.14
CA PHE A 153 -13.02 -27.37 -21.04
C PHE A 153 -11.74 -27.57 -20.24
N SER A 154 -11.07 -28.69 -20.43
CA SER A 154 -9.76 -28.97 -19.85
C SER A 154 -8.72 -29.06 -20.95
N PHE A 155 -7.62 -28.32 -20.79
CA PHE A 155 -6.50 -28.32 -21.74
C PHE A 155 -5.18 -28.52 -20.99
N ASN A 156 -4.16 -28.99 -21.72
CA ASN A 156 -2.82 -29.24 -21.19
C ASN A 156 -1.78 -28.49 -22.02
N HIS A 157 -0.49 -28.65 -21.70
CA HIS A 157 0.61 -28.00 -22.42
C HIS A 157 0.64 -28.28 -23.94
N GLN A 158 -0.03 -29.31 -24.44
CA GLN A 158 -0.10 -29.62 -25.87
C GLN A 158 -1.22 -28.85 -26.59
N ALA A 159 -2.10 -28.19 -25.84
CA ALA A 159 -3.00 -27.22 -26.42
C ALA A 159 -2.18 -26.16 -27.17
N GLY A 160 -2.70 -25.69 -28.28
CA GLY A 160 -2.02 -24.67 -29.08
C GLY A 160 -2.89 -23.43 -29.22
N VAL A 161 -2.20 -22.32 -29.52
CA VAL A 161 -2.80 -21.01 -29.65
C VAL A 161 -2.75 -20.58 -31.12
N ALA A 162 -3.92 -20.52 -31.76
CA ALA A 162 -4.06 -20.06 -33.14
C ALA A 162 -4.46 -18.59 -33.18
N VAL A 163 -3.77 -17.79 -34.02
CA VAL A 163 -4.07 -16.36 -34.20
C VAL A 163 -4.39 -16.07 -35.67
N TYR A 164 -5.58 -15.53 -35.90
CA TYR A 164 -6.10 -15.18 -37.24
C TYR A 164 -6.30 -13.67 -37.42
N SER A 165 -5.77 -12.84 -36.52
CA SER A 165 -5.80 -11.37 -36.63
C SER A 165 -4.57 -10.76 -35.98
N ASN A 166 -3.88 -9.86 -36.69
CA ASN A 166 -2.69 -9.18 -36.19
C ASN A 166 -2.99 -8.27 -34.98
N LEU A 167 -4.24 -7.83 -34.81
CA LEU A 167 -4.66 -7.03 -33.65
C LEU A 167 -4.52 -7.80 -32.32
N ALA A 168 -4.51 -9.13 -32.38
CA ALA A 168 -4.43 -10.01 -31.22
C ALA A 168 -2.99 -10.34 -30.77
N ASN A 169 -1.95 -10.01 -31.55
CA ASN A 169 -0.58 -10.48 -31.28
C ASN A 169 -0.09 -10.05 -29.89
N SER A 170 -0.25 -8.78 -29.53
CA SER A 170 0.14 -8.28 -28.21
C SER A 170 -0.62 -8.94 -27.06
N ALA A 171 -1.94 -9.13 -27.21
CA ALA A 171 -2.77 -9.78 -26.19
C ALA A 171 -2.45 -11.27 -26.05
N LYS A 172 -2.12 -11.95 -27.16
CA LYS A 172 -1.67 -13.35 -27.18
C LYS A 172 -0.34 -13.49 -26.45
N GLU A 173 0.64 -12.67 -26.80
CA GLU A 173 1.95 -12.67 -26.14
C GLU A 173 1.81 -12.43 -24.63
N TRP A 174 1.00 -11.44 -24.24
CA TRP A 174 0.73 -11.15 -22.84
C TRP A 174 0.04 -12.31 -22.10
N LEU A 175 -0.98 -12.94 -22.72
CA LEU A 175 -1.62 -14.13 -22.14
C LEU A 175 -0.61 -15.25 -21.88
N LEU A 176 0.26 -15.52 -22.85
CA LEU A 176 1.29 -16.55 -22.72
C LEU A 176 2.31 -16.24 -21.63
N GLU A 177 2.74 -14.98 -21.57
CA GLU A 177 3.67 -14.50 -20.54
C GLU A 177 3.06 -14.65 -19.14
N GLU A 178 1.80 -14.26 -18.95
CA GLU A 178 1.13 -14.34 -17.65
C GLU A 178 0.80 -15.78 -17.23
N LEU A 179 0.41 -16.65 -18.17
CA LEU A 179 0.23 -18.09 -17.90
C LEU A 179 1.53 -18.73 -17.39
N LYS A 180 2.66 -18.40 -18.02
CA LYS A 180 3.98 -18.85 -17.58
C LYS A 180 4.34 -18.25 -16.22
N ARG A 181 4.17 -16.94 -16.04
CA ARG A 181 4.58 -16.23 -14.81
C ARG A 181 3.76 -16.67 -13.59
N ILE A 182 2.44 -16.77 -13.73
CA ILE A 182 1.51 -17.02 -12.62
C ILE A 182 1.40 -18.53 -12.35
N HIS A 183 1.22 -19.34 -13.39
CA HIS A 183 0.89 -20.77 -13.26
C HIS A 183 2.01 -21.72 -13.67
N GLN A 184 3.16 -21.20 -14.13
CA GLN A 184 4.25 -22.00 -14.70
C GLN A 184 3.75 -22.89 -15.87
N PHE A 185 2.73 -22.38 -16.58
CA PHE A 185 2.09 -23.09 -17.66
C PHE A 185 2.58 -22.54 -19.01
N GLU A 186 3.24 -23.40 -19.80
CA GLU A 186 3.71 -23.08 -21.15
C GLU A 186 3.11 -24.05 -22.16
N PHE A 187 2.76 -23.55 -23.35
CA PHE A 187 2.36 -24.43 -24.45
C PHE A 187 3.62 -24.98 -25.15
N ALA A 188 3.64 -26.29 -25.40
CA ALA A 188 4.79 -27.05 -25.88
C ALA A 188 4.98 -27.01 -27.40
N SER A 189 3.94 -26.70 -28.19
CA SER A 189 4.08 -26.57 -29.65
C SER A 189 2.89 -25.86 -30.30
N ASP A 190 3.14 -25.20 -31.44
CA ASP A 190 2.19 -24.40 -32.23
C ASP A 190 1.17 -25.22 -33.05
N ASN A 191 1.10 -26.55 -32.89
CA ASN A 191 0.24 -27.40 -33.72
C ASN A 191 -1.20 -27.54 -33.22
N GLY A 192 -1.53 -27.02 -32.03
CA GLY A 192 -2.90 -27.03 -31.51
C GLY A 192 -3.70 -25.78 -31.89
N SER A 193 -5.00 -25.95 -32.12
CA SER A 193 -5.95 -24.86 -32.42
C SER A 193 -7.06 -24.76 -31.37
N GLN A 194 -6.73 -25.05 -30.12
CA GLN A 194 -7.72 -25.08 -29.04
C GLN A 194 -8.00 -23.70 -28.45
N ILE A 195 -7.02 -22.78 -28.46
CA ILE A 195 -7.26 -21.37 -28.09
C ILE A 195 -7.14 -20.53 -29.36
N ILE A 196 -8.23 -19.90 -29.77
CA ILE A 196 -8.35 -19.26 -31.09
C ILE A 196 -8.62 -17.77 -30.94
N PHE A 197 -7.74 -16.92 -31.49
CA PHE A 197 -7.94 -15.48 -31.63
C PHE A 197 -8.42 -15.14 -33.03
N LYS A 198 -9.61 -14.56 -33.16
CA LYS A 198 -10.22 -14.20 -34.46
C LYS A 198 -10.71 -12.76 -34.46
N GLY A 199 -10.41 -11.99 -35.52
CA GLY A 199 -10.96 -10.65 -35.68
C GLY A 199 -12.48 -10.67 -35.88
N ASN A 200 -13.20 -9.75 -35.24
CA ASN A 200 -14.62 -9.52 -35.44
C ASN A 200 -14.90 -8.01 -35.55
N PRO A 201 -15.00 -7.45 -36.78
CA PRO A 201 -15.18 -6.01 -37.00
C PRO A 201 -16.52 -5.44 -36.51
N THR A 202 -17.48 -6.27 -36.09
CA THR A 202 -18.77 -5.77 -35.58
C THR A 202 -18.71 -5.40 -34.09
N LEU A 203 -17.58 -5.61 -33.43
CA LEU A 203 -17.37 -5.28 -32.02
C LEU A 203 -16.65 -3.93 -31.93
N ASP A 204 -17.23 -3.02 -31.15
CA ASP A 204 -16.66 -1.70 -30.89
C ASP A 204 -15.32 -1.79 -30.12
N GLU A 205 -14.61 -0.66 -30.04
CA GLU A 205 -13.34 -0.54 -29.33
C GLU A 205 -13.44 -1.08 -27.89
N GLY A 206 -12.60 -2.05 -27.55
CA GLY A 206 -12.53 -2.65 -26.22
C GLY A 206 -13.56 -3.76 -25.96
N ALA A 207 -14.54 -3.94 -26.86
CA ALA A 207 -15.50 -5.03 -26.77
C ALA A 207 -14.89 -6.35 -27.25
N TYR A 208 -15.32 -7.46 -26.63
CA TYR A 208 -14.87 -8.80 -26.98
C TYR A 208 -15.99 -9.82 -26.80
N LYS A 209 -15.80 -10.99 -27.41
CA LYS A 209 -16.53 -12.22 -27.10
C LYS A 209 -15.52 -13.29 -26.73
N LEU A 210 -15.73 -13.91 -25.56
CA LEU A 210 -14.98 -15.08 -25.10
C LEU A 210 -15.98 -16.23 -25.00
N LYS A 211 -15.77 -17.29 -25.79
CA LYS A 211 -16.60 -18.49 -25.76
C LYS A 211 -15.74 -19.69 -25.41
N VAL A 212 -16.06 -20.35 -24.31
CA VAL A 212 -15.49 -21.64 -23.93
C VAL A 212 -16.47 -22.72 -24.39
N ALA A 213 -16.02 -23.64 -25.23
CA ALA A 213 -16.74 -24.83 -25.66
C ALA A 213 -15.93 -26.07 -25.23
N GLU A 214 -16.54 -27.26 -25.32
CA GLU A 214 -15.93 -28.52 -24.85
C GLU A 214 -14.57 -28.88 -25.47
N GLU A 215 -14.24 -28.32 -26.64
CA GLU A 215 -13.00 -28.62 -27.37
C GLU A 215 -12.12 -27.39 -27.62
N SER A 216 -12.62 -26.18 -27.38
CA SER A 216 -11.89 -24.96 -27.70
C SER A 216 -12.37 -23.73 -26.93
N ILE A 217 -11.45 -22.76 -26.80
CA ILE A 217 -11.70 -21.40 -26.35
C ILE A 217 -11.55 -20.48 -27.57
N LYS A 218 -12.59 -19.70 -27.85
CA LYS A 218 -12.58 -18.73 -28.94
C LYS A 218 -12.69 -17.31 -28.41
N ILE A 219 -11.76 -16.47 -28.84
CA ILE A 219 -11.67 -15.05 -28.52
C ILE A 219 -11.93 -14.25 -29.80
N GLU A 220 -12.93 -13.38 -29.76
CA GLU A 220 -13.24 -12.45 -30.85
C GLU A 220 -13.21 -11.01 -30.38
N ALA A 221 -12.57 -10.12 -31.15
CA ALA A 221 -12.55 -8.68 -30.88
C ALA A 221 -12.37 -7.87 -32.17
N GLY A 222 -12.84 -6.62 -32.17
CA GLY A 222 -12.66 -5.66 -33.26
C GLY A 222 -11.42 -4.77 -33.10
N SER A 223 -10.82 -4.75 -31.91
CA SER A 223 -9.66 -3.92 -31.55
C SER A 223 -8.61 -4.70 -30.77
N SER A 224 -7.39 -4.14 -30.67
CA SER A 224 -6.33 -4.73 -29.85
C SER A 224 -6.69 -4.73 -28.35
N SER A 225 -7.30 -3.64 -27.87
CA SER A 225 -7.79 -3.53 -26.48
C SER A 225 -8.83 -4.60 -26.13
N GLY A 226 -9.75 -4.92 -27.05
CA GLY A 226 -10.75 -5.98 -26.84
C GLY A 226 -10.10 -7.36 -26.65
N PHE A 227 -9.06 -7.68 -27.44
CA PHE A 227 -8.30 -8.91 -27.22
C PHE A 227 -7.61 -8.93 -25.85
N THR A 228 -7.02 -7.81 -25.40
CA THR A 228 -6.42 -7.70 -24.07
C THR A 228 -7.45 -7.91 -22.95
N HIS A 229 -8.63 -7.29 -23.05
CA HIS A 229 -9.71 -7.49 -22.08
C HIS A 229 -10.22 -8.95 -22.03
N ALA A 230 -10.29 -9.61 -23.19
CA ALA A 230 -10.65 -11.02 -23.25
C ALA A 230 -9.61 -11.90 -22.57
N CYS A 231 -8.31 -11.65 -22.79
CA CYS A 231 -7.22 -12.36 -22.11
C CYS A 231 -7.26 -12.14 -20.59
N ALA A 232 -7.51 -10.91 -20.13
CA ALA A 232 -7.65 -10.61 -18.70
C ALA A 232 -8.80 -11.38 -18.06
N THR A 233 -9.92 -11.52 -18.79
CA THR A 233 -11.06 -12.33 -18.35
C THR A 233 -10.72 -13.82 -18.34
N LEU A 234 -10.00 -14.30 -19.36
CA LEU A 234 -9.58 -15.70 -19.45
C LEU A 234 -8.61 -16.08 -18.32
N LEU A 235 -7.65 -15.21 -17.97
CA LEU A 235 -6.72 -15.43 -16.85
C LEU A 235 -7.40 -15.60 -15.49
N GLN A 236 -8.60 -15.05 -15.30
CA GLN A 236 -9.38 -15.21 -14.07
C GLN A 236 -10.34 -16.40 -14.12
N LEU A 237 -10.58 -16.96 -15.30
CA LEU A 237 -11.52 -18.06 -15.52
C LEU A 237 -10.83 -19.44 -15.47
N ILE A 238 -9.52 -19.49 -15.68
CA ILE A 238 -8.67 -20.70 -15.66
C ILE A 238 -8.28 -21.14 -14.26
#